data_AF-C7BFH8-F1
#
_entry.id   AF-C7BFH8-F1
#
_cell.length_a   1.000
_cell.length_b   1.000
_cell.length_c   1.000
_cell.angle_alpha   90.00
_cell.angle_beta   90.00
_cell.angle_gamma   90.00
#
_symmetry.space_group_name_H-M   'P 1'
#
loop_
_entity.id
_entity.type
_entity.pdbx_description
1 polymer ?
#
loop_
_entity_poly.entity_id
_entity_poly.type
_entity_poly.pdbx_seq_one_letter_code
_entity_poly.pdbx_strand_id
1 'polypeptide(L)'
;DIGDILRGKDLYLGDKGEKLKLEDNVKNIFRKIYEGLTDGGAKNHYGSDENYFQLREDWWDLNRHDVWKAITCKAKEADKYFREKTSEGNDCSVEKCKCLNGDPPTKLDYVPQYLR
;
A
#
# COMPACT_ATOMS: atom_id res chain seq x y z
N ASP A 1 -4.90 1.08 5.71
CA ASP A 1 -4.89 -0.26 6.34
C ASP A 1 -4.27 -1.34 5.47
N ILE A 2 -4.80 -1.66 4.28
CA ILE A 2 -4.21 -2.70 3.41
C ILE A 2 -2.70 -2.46 3.18
N GLY A 3 -2.30 -1.20 2.90
CA GLY A 3 -0.88 -0.85 2.77
C GLY A 3 -0.06 -1.10 4.04
N ASP A 4 -0.62 -0.91 5.23
CA ASP A 4 0.10 -1.19 6.48
C ASP A 4 0.25 -2.69 6.75
N ILE A 5 -0.76 -3.49 6.39
CA ILE A 5 -0.68 -4.95 6.47
C ILE A 5 0.46 -5.44 5.56
N LEU A 6 0.47 -5.01 4.30
CA LEU A 6 1.50 -5.43 3.34
C LEU A 6 2.90 -4.97 3.74
N ARG A 7 3.01 -3.80 4.37
CA ARG A 7 4.27 -3.22 4.85
C ARG A 7 4.70 -3.68 6.25
N GLY A 8 3.89 -4.50 6.93
CA GLY A 8 4.18 -4.95 8.30
C GLY A 8 4.07 -3.84 9.36
N LYS A 9 3.32 -2.77 9.08
CA LYS A 9 3.08 -1.61 9.95
C LYS A 9 1.73 -1.64 10.67
N ASP A 10 0.91 -2.66 10.41
CA ASP A 10 -0.43 -2.76 10.99
C ASP A 10 -0.39 -3.04 12.51
N LEU A 11 -1.15 -2.26 13.27
CA LEU A 11 -1.28 -2.23 14.72
C LEU A 11 -2.52 -2.98 15.23
N TYR A 12 -3.27 -3.70 14.39
CA TYR A 12 -4.45 -4.45 14.84
C TYR A 12 -4.08 -5.42 15.98
N LEU A 13 -4.77 -5.32 17.12
CA LEU A 13 -4.50 -6.12 18.33
C LEU A 13 -5.56 -7.19 18.62
N GLY A 14 -6.55 -7.36 17.73
CA GLY A 14 -7.69 -8.26 17.91
C GLY A 14 -7.32 -9.73 17.83
N ASP A 15 -7.86 -10.49 16.87
CA ASP A 15 -7.50 -11.91 16.73
C ASP A 15 -6.01 -12.08 16.39
N LYS A 16 -5.22 -12.35 17.44
CA LYS A 16 -3.77 -12.55 17.34
C LYS A 16 -3.43 -13.77 16.49
N GLY A 17 -4.27 -14.80 16.50
CA GLY A 17 -4.01 -16.03 15.75
C GLY A 17 -4.13 -15.80 14.24
N GLU A 18 -5.21 -15.14 13.81
CA GLU A 18 -5.40 -14.79 12.40
C GLU A 18 -4.39 -13.77 11.92
N LYS A 19 -4.10 -12.74 12.74
CA LYS A 19 -3.07 -11.74 12.41
C LYS A 19 -1.69 -12.37 12.20
N LEU A 20 -1.27 -13.26 13.09
CA LEU A 20 0.03 -13.94 12.97
C LEU A 20 0.10 -14.80 11.71
N LYS A 21 -0.97 -15.55 11.40
CA LYS A 21 -1.05 -16.35 10.16
C LYS A 21 -0.98 -15.46 8.92
N LEU A 22 -1.69 -14.33 8.91
CA LEU A 22 -1.66 -13.38 7.81
C LEU A 22 -0.25 -12.79 7.62
N GLU A 23 0.37 -12.31 8.70
CA GLU A 23 1.71 -11.73 8.64
C GLU A 23 2.76 -12.76 8.20
N ASP A 24 2.66 -14.01 8.68
CA ASP A 24 3.56 -15.09 8.24
C ASP A 24 3.40 -15.43 6.76
N ASN A 25 2.17 -15.42 6.24
CA ASN A 25 1.93 -15.59 4.82
C ASN A 25 2.52 -14.45 3.98
N VAL A 26 2.35 -13.20 4.42
CA VAL A 26 2.92 -12.03 3.75
C VAL A 26 4.45 -12.10 3.79
N LYS A 27 5.06 -12.41 4.95
CA LYS A 27 6.50 -12.68 5.09
C LYS A 27 7.00 -13.71 4.09
N ASN A 28 6.31 -14.85 4.00
CA ASN A 28 6.67 -15.93 3.09
C ASN A 28 6.59 -15.52 1.61
N ILE A 29 5.63 -14.67 1.23
CA ILE A 29 5.55 -14.11 -0.12
C ILE A 29 6.76 -13.22 -0.40
N PHE A 30 7.08 -12.29 0.50
CA PHE A 30 8.21 -11.37 0.31
C PHE A 30 9.56 -12.07 0.35
N ARG A 31 9.71 -13.15 1.14
CA ARG A 31 10.89 -14.02 1.08
C ARG A 31 11.09 -14.59 -0.33
N LYS A 32 10.03 -15.14 -0.94
CA LYS A 32 10.11 -15.68 -2.30
C LYS A 32 10.44 -14.61 -3.34
N ILE A 33 9.87 -13.40 -3.19
CA ILE A 33 10.19 -12.26 -4.05
C ILE A 33 11.69 -11.91 -3.91
N TYR A 34 12.18 -11.81 -2.68
CA TYR A 34 13.59 -11.53 -2.39
C TYR A 34 14.54 -12.60 -2.95
N GLU A 35 14.23 -13.89 -2.75
CA GLU A 35 14.99 -15.02 -3.29
C GLU A 35 15.07 -14.96 -4.83
N GLY A 36 13.98 -14.54 -5.47
CA GLY A 36 13.86 -14.37 -6.92
C GLY A 36 14.54 -13.13 -7.50
N LEU A 37 15.10 -12.22 -6.69
CA LEU A 37 15.88 -11.10 -7.19
C LEU A 37 17.14 -11.62 -7.89
N THR A 38 17.24 -11.35 -9.19
CA THR A 38 18.28 -11.88 -10.10
C THR A 38 19.59 -11.11 -10.04
N ASP A 39 19.54 -9.83 -9.64
CA ASP A 39 20.70 -8.96 -9.58
C ASP A 39 21.25 -8.89 -8.16
N GLY A 40 22.56 -9.18 -8.01
CA GLY A 40 23.26 -9.03 -6.73
C GLY A 40 23.15 -7.61 -6.16
N GLY A 41 23.02 -6.58 -7.01
CA GLY A 41 22.79 -5.20 -6.61
C GLY A 41 21.47 -4.99 -5.85
N ALA A 42 20.37 -5.63 -6.30
CA ALA A 42 19.07 -5.52 -5.66
C ALA A 42 19.04 -6.26 -4.31
N LYS A 43 19.60 -7.47 -4.25
CA LYS A 43 19.74 -8.21 -2.98
C LYS A 43 20.58 -7.44 -1.97
N ASN A 44 21.69 -6.85 -2.41
CA ASN A 44 22.53 -6.03 -1.54
C ASN A 44 21.83 -4.75 -1.05
N HIS A 45 20.98 -4.14 -1.90
CA HIS A 45 20.22 -2.95 -1.53
C HIS A 45 19.22 -3.23 -0.39
N TYR A 46 18.46 -4.32 -0.49
CA TYR A 46 17.45 -4.68 0.51
C TYR A 46 18.03 -5.42 1.73
N GLY A 47 19.23 -5.99 1.59
CA GLY A 47 19.86 -6.78 2.64
C GLY A 47 19.05 -8.02 3.02
N SER A 48 19.35 -8.60 4.18
CA SER A 48 18.74 -9.85 4.66
C SER A 48 17.87 -9.64 5.91
N ASP A 49 17.14 -8.53 6.00
CA ASP A 49 16.15 -8.36 7.07
C ASP A 49 15.07 -9.45 6.95
N GLU A 50 14.81 -10.15 8.05
CA GLU A 50 13.82 -11.24 8.13
C GLU A 50 12.41 -10.77 7.74
N ASN A 51 12.11 -9.49 7.96
CA ASN A 51 10.81 -8.92 7.67
C ASN A 51 10.71 -8.27 6.30
N TYR A 52 11.84 -8.04 5.60
CA TYR A 52 11.91 -7.40 4.29
C TYR A 52 11.26 -6.01 4.26
N PHE A 53 11.36 -5.21 5.33
CA PHE A 53 10.60 -3.97 5.45
C PHE A 53 10.82 -3.01 4.27
N GLN A 54 12.08 -2.78 3.87
CA GLN A 54 12.40 -1.89 2.75
C GLN A 54 11.81 -2.38 1.42
N LEU A 55 11.95 -3.69 1.14
CA LEU A 55 11.36 -4.30 -0.06
C LEU A 55 9.82 -4.17 -0.08
N ARG A 56 9.17 -4.29 1.09
CA ARG A 56 7.71 -4.14 1.20
C ARG A 56 7.25 -2.70 0.98
N GLU A 57 7.99 -1.72 1.51
CA GLU A 57 7.71 -0.29 1.27
C GLU A 57 7.82 0.03 -0.22
N ASP A 58 8.93 -0.34 -0.85
CA ASP A 58 9.17 -0.07 -2.28
C ASP A 58 8.16 -0.81 -3.17
N TRP A 59 7.79 -2.04 -2.80
CA TRP A 59 6.73 -2.77 -3.49
C TRP A 59 5.39 -2.04 -3.37
N TRP A 60 5.02 -1.53 -2.19
CA TRP A 60 3.79 -0.77 -2.04
C TRP A 60 3.82 0.52 -2.86
N ASP A 61 4.91 1.27 -2.80
CA ASP A 61 5.07 2.52 -3.54
C ASP A 61 4.93 2.32 -5.05
N LEU A 62 5.46 1.22 -5.58
CA LEU A 62 5.36 0.87 -7.00
C LEU A 62 3.94 0.41 -7.39
N ASN A 63 3.26 -0.36 -6.53
CA ASN A 63 2.00 -1.05 -6.88
C ASN A 63 0.73 -0.37 -6.35
N ARG A 64 0.83 0.67 -5.51
CA ARG A 64 -0.32 1.34 -4.88
C ARG A 64 -1.35 1.88 -5.87
N HIS A 65 -0.93 2.28 -7.08
CA HIS A 65 -1.84 2.73 -8.14
C HIS A 65 -2.75 1.59 -8.63
N ASP A 66 -2.17 0.41 -8.88
CA ASP A 66 -2.94 -0.77 -9.32
C ASP A 66 -3.84 -1.30 -8.21
N VAL A 67 -3.37 -1.28 -6.96
CA VAL A 67 -4.19 -1.61 -5.79
C VAL A 67 -5.38 -0.65 -5.68
N TRP A 68 -5.16 0.67 -5.83
CA TRP A 68 -6.24 1.65 -5.80
C TRP A 68 -7.26 1.45 -6.93
N LYS A 69 -6.76 1.17 -8.14
CA LYS A 69 -7.60 0.85 -9.30
C LYS A 69 -8.49 -0.37 -9.04
N ALA A 70 -7.96 -1.40 -8.37
CA ALA A 70 -8.73 -2.57 -7.97
C ALA A 70 -9.78 -2.23 -6.89
N ILE A 71 -9.42 -1.46 -5.86
CA ILE A 71 -10.33 -1.00 -4.80
C ILE A 71 -11.50 -0.20 -5.37
N THR A 72 -11.21 0.67 -6.34
CA THR A 72 -12.20 1.58 -6.95
C THR A 72 -12.91 0.98 -8.17
N CYS A 73 -12.70 -0.30 -8.49
CA CYS A 73 -13.24 -0.95 -9.68
C CYS A 73 -14.79 -0.85 -9.80
N LYS A 74 -15.50 -0.80 -8.66
CA LYS A 74 -16.96 -0.67 -8.61
C LYS A 74 -17.47 0.75 -8.30
N ALA A 75 -16.58 1.73 -8.20
CA ALA A 75 -16.96 3.11 -7.93
C ALA A 75 -17.72 3.70 -9.13
N LYS A 76 -18.87 4.33 -8.85
CA LYS A 76 -19.71 5.02 -9.82
C LYS A 76 -19.27 6.47 -9.99
N GLU A 77 -19.80 7.15 -11.00
CA GLU A 77 -19.45 8.55 -11.28
C GLU A 77 -19.76 9.51 -10.14
N ALA A 78 -20.85 9.24 -9.42
CA ALA A 78 -21.24 10.00 -8.23
C ALA A 78 -20.37 9.67 -6.99
N ASP A 79 -19.62 8.56 -7.01
CA ASP A 79 -18.75 8.19 -5.89
C ASP A 79 -17.47 9.02 -6.00
N LYS A 80 -17.34 9.96 -5.08
CA LYS A 80 -16.21 10.90 -5.02
C LYS A 80 -15.48 10.76 -3.70
N TYR A 81 -14.18 10.99 -3.76
CA TYR A 81 -13.39 11.13 -2.54
C TYR A 81 -13.65 12.50 -1.93
N PHE A 82 -13.98 12.54 -0.63
CA PHE A 82 -14.50 13.70 0.09
C PHE A 82 -13.60 14.95 0.11
N ARG A 83 -12.31 14.80 -0.24
CA ARG A 83 -11.42 15.95 -0.47
C ARG A 83 -11.55 16.41 -1.92
N GLU A 84 -12.68 17.06 -2.24
CA GLU A 84 -12.84 17.82 -3.48
C GLU A 84 -12.01 19.12 -3.41
N LYS A 85 -11.42 19.56 -4.52
CA LYS A 85 -10.44 20.67 -4.57
C LYS A 85 -10.98 21.98 -3.95
N THR A 86 -10.13 22.61 -3.14
CA THR A 86 -10.10 24.06 -2.90
C THR A 86 -8.78 24.63 -3.45
N SER A 87 -8.65 25.96 -3.52
CA SER A 87 -7.49 26.69 -4.04
C SER A 87 -6.15 26.44 -3.31
N GLU A 88 -6.10 25.55 -2.32
CA GLU A 88 -5.01 25.41 -1.34
C GLU A 88 -4.31 24.02 -1.29
N GLY A 89 -4.47 23.16 -2.31
CA GLY A 89 -3.49 22.07 -2.54
C GLY A 89 -3.97 20.62 -2.48
N ASN A 90 -4.73 20.18 -3.48
CA ASN A 90 -4.69 18.80 -3.99
C ASN A 90 -4.70 18.84 -5.53
N ASP A 91 -3.97 17.95 -6.21
CA ASP A 91 -3.48 18.15 -7.59
C ASP A 91 -4.48 17.86 -8.74
N CYS A 92 -5.55 17.07 -8.52
CA CYS A 92 -6.35 16.52 -9.63
C CYS A 92 -7.89 16.70 -9.45
N SER A 93 -8.66 16.58 -10.54
CA SER A 93 -10.11 16.41 -10.49
C SER A 93 -10.45 14.93 -10.24
N VAL A 94 -11.42 14.67 -9.36
CA VAL A 94 -11.75 13.30 -8.89
C VAL A 94 -13.10 12.84 -9.44
N GLU A 95 -13.11 11.65 -10.06
CA GLU A 95 -14.30 10.92 -10.49
C GLU A 95 -14.10 9.43 -10.20
N LYS A 96 -15.16 8.71 -9.83
CA LYS A 96 -15.07 7.27 -9.49
C LYS A 96 -14.01 6.99 -8.42
N CYS A 97 -13.95 7.84 -7.40
CA CYS A 97 -12.95 7.81 -6.31
C CYS A 97 -11.47 7.86 -6.77
N LYS A 98 -11.15 8.33 -7.98
CA LYS A 98 -9.78 8.45 -8.46
C LYS A 98 -9.56 9.75 -9.22
N CYS A 99 -8.31 10.20 -9.30
CA CYS A 99 -7.95 11.28 -10.21
C CYS A 99 -8.25 10.88 -11.67
N LEU A 100 -8.52 11.86 -12.53
CA LEU A 100 -8.72 11.60 -13.98
C LEU A 100 -7.53 10.89 -14.64
N ASN A 101 -6.30 11.12 -14.17
CA ASN A 101 -5.09 10.43 -14.62
C ASN A 101 -4.94 9.00 -14.04
N GLY A 102 -5.87 8.57 -13.18
CA GLY A 102 -5.87 7.26 -12.55
C GLY A 102 -5.26 7.23 -11.14
N ASP A 103 -4.66 8.33 -10.69
CA ASP A 103 -3.93 8.36 -9.42
C ASP A 103 -4.87 8.26 -8.20
N PRO A 104 -4.40 7.63 -7.10
CA PRO A 104 -5.09 7.72 -5.82
C PRO A 104 -5.14 9.19 -5.35
N PRO A 105 -6.33 9.74 -5.07
CA PRO A 105 -6.50 11.13 -4.63
C PRO A 105 -6.19 11.29 -3.13
N THR A 106 -5.40 10.37 -2.56
CA THR A 106 -5.14 10.29 -1.13
C THR A 106 -3.70 9.87 -0.86
N LYS A 107 -3.21 10.31 0.31
CA LYS A 107 -1.93 9.94 0.91
C LYS A 107 -2.12 9.31 2.28
N LEU A 108 -3.34 8.85 2.62
CA LEU A 108 -3.63 8.21 3.91
C LEU A 108 -2.75 6.98 4.15
N ASP A 109 -2.31 6.29 3.10
CA ASP A 109 -1.34 5.22 3.18
C ASP A 109 0.08 5.66 3.59
N TYR A 110 0.37 6.96 3.66
CA TYR A 110 1.62 7.48 4.26
C TYR A 110 1.38 8.20 5.59
N VAL A 111 0.15 8.17 6.12
CA VAL A 111 -0.17 8.69 7.45
C VAL A 111 -0.05 7.54 8.47
N PRO A 112 0.67 7.73 9.60
CA PRO A 112 0.75 6.73 10.66
C PRO A 112 -0.64 6.22 11.08
N GLN A 113 -0.81 4.91 11.24
CA GLN A 113 -2.13 4.29 11.46
C GLN A 113 -2.92 4.89 12.62
N TYR A 114 -2.23 5.22 13.70
CA TYR A 114 -2.85 5.81 14.88
C TYR A 114 -3.54 7.16 14.60
N LEU A 115 -3.10 7.89 13.58
CA LEU A 115 -3.61 9.22 13.21
C LEU A 115 -4.61 9.20 12.04
N ARG A 116 -4.91 8.02 11.48
CA ARG A 116 -5.78 7.88 10.30
C ARG A 116 -7.26 8.00 10.61
#